data_AF-A0A945ADZ6-F1
#
_entry.id   AF-A0A945ADZ6-F1
#
_cell.length_a   1.000
_cell.length_b   1.000
_cell.length_c   1.000
_cell.angle_alpha   90.00
_cell.angle_beta   90.00
_cell.angle_gamma   90.00
#
_symmetry.space_group_name_H-M   'P 1'
#
loop_
_entity.id
_entity.type
_entity.pdbx_description
1 polymer ?
#
loop_
_entity_poly.entity_id
_entity_poly.type
_entity_poly.pdbx_seq_one_letter_code
_entity_poly.pdbx_strand_id
1 'polypeptide(L)' 'MSTQDRQLAVLYWELQRKVHTNPKMRVYLNHVSSVLKQRNIRPSALNAVGLEEEV' A
#
# COMPACT_ATOMS: atom_id res chain seq x y z
N MET A 1 -8.63 0.35 -12.23
CA MET A 1 -7.87 1.08 -11.19
C MET A 1 -7.05 2.15 -11.90
N SER A 2 -7.00 3.39 -11.41
CA SER A 2 -6.18 4.42 -12.08
C SER A 2 -4.69 4.16 -11.86
N THR A 3 -3.82 4.74 -12.70
CA THR A 3 -2.37 4.67 -12.54
C THR A 3 -1.91 5.18 -11.17
N GLN A 4 -2.54 6.25 -10.68
CA GLN A 4 -2.24 6.82 -9.36
C GLN A 4 -2.62 5.86 -8.22
N ASP A 5 -3.76 5.19 -8.33
CA ASP A 5 -4.21 4.22 -7.32
C ASP A 5 -3.28 3.00 -7.28
N ARG A 6 -2.78 2.58 -8.44
CA ARG A 6 -1.77 1.51 -8.54
C ARG A 6 -0.46 1.92 -7.87
N GLN A 7 0.04 3.11 -8.17
CA GLN A 7 1.25 3.65 -7.53
C GLN A 7 1.10 3.76 -6.01
N LEU A 8 -0.08 4.19 -5.54
CA LEU A 8 -0.37 4.28 -4.11
C LEU A 8 -0.43 2.90 -3.45
N ALA A 9 -0.97 1.90 -4.14
CA ALA A 9 -0.99 0.50 -3.69
C ALA A 9 0.43 -0.11 -3.60
N VAL A 10 1.30 0.17 -4.58
CA VAL A 10 2.72 -0.25 -4.54
C VAL A 10 3.43 0.41 -3.36
N LEU A 11 3.26 1.72 -3.17
CA LEU A 11 3.84 2.43 -2.03
C LEU A 11 3.37 1.86 -0.69
N TYR A 12 2.07 1.53 -0.56
CA TYR A 12 1.55 0.87 0.63
C TYR A 12 2.25 -0.46 0.90
N TRP A 13 2.45 -1.28 -0.12
CA TRP A 13 3.16 -2.56 -0.01
C TRP A 13 4.60 -2.41 0.42
N GLU A 14 5.35 -1.48 -0.19
CA GLU A 14 6.72 -1.20 0.23
C GLU A 14 6.81 -0.75 1.68
N LEU A 15 5.90 0.15 2.10
CA LEU A 15 5.84 0.64 3.47
C LEU A 15 5.49 -0.47 4.46
N GLN A 16 4.58 -1.36 4.09
CA GLN A 16 4.21 -2.51 4.90
C GLN A 16 5.42 -3.44 5.10
N ARG A 17 6.19 -3.75 4.05
CA ARG A 17 7.41 -4.57 4.18
C ARG A 17 8.45 -3.89 5.07
N LYS A 18 8.63 -2.58 4.93
CA LYS A 18 9.62 -1.79 5.69
C LYS A 18 9.18 -1.51 7.13
N VAL A 19 7.89 -1.58 7.48
CA VAL A 19 7.43 -1.31 8.86
C VAL A 19 7.93 -2.34 9.86
N HIS A 20 8.19 -3.56 9.40
CA HIS A 20 8.74 -4.64 10.22
C HIS A 20 10.20 -4.39 10.59
N THR A 21 10.96 -3.69 9.74
CA THR A 21 12.39 -3.38 9.95
C THR A 21 12.62 -1.97 10.48
N ASN A 22 11.69 -1.03 10.23
CA ASN A 22 11.74 0.34 10.70
C ASN A 22 10.37 0.80 11.22
N PRO A 23 10.14 0.77 12.55
CA PRO A 23 8.88 1.17 13.16
C PRO A 23 8.47 2.62 12.88
N LYS A 24 9.42 3.53 12.59
CA LYS A 24 9.12 4.93 12.26
C LYS A 24 8.29 5.06 10.97
N MET A 25 8.34 4.05 10.10
CA MET A 25 7.56 3.99 8.86
C MET A 25 6.05 3.81 9.10
N ARG A 26 5.64 3.44 10.33
CA ARG A 26 4.24 3.18 10.69
C ARG A 26 3.33 4.40 10.48
N VAL A 27 3.84 5.61 10.74
CA VAL A 27 3.07 6.84 10.54
C VAL A 27 2.75 7.04 9.06
N TYR A 28 3.73 6.81 8.18
CA TYR A 28 3.55 6.89 6.74
C TYR A 28 2.60 5.80 6.22
N LEU A 29 2.76 4.56 6.70
CA LEU A 29 1.87 3.45 6.36
C LEU A 29 0.41 3.77 6.73
N ASN A 30 0.18 4.32 7.92
CA ASN A 30 -1.16 4.71 8.36
C ASN A 30 -1.75 5.82 7.49
N HIS A 31 -0.94 6.80 7.11
CA HIS A 31 -1.38 7.88 6.23
C HIS A 31 -1.80 7.35 4.85
N VAL A 32 -0.95 6.53 4.22
CA VAL A 32 -1.25 5.91 2.93
C VAL A 32 -2.48 5.00 3.02
N SER A 33 -2.60 4.21 4.10
CA SER A 33 -3.78 3.38 4.35
C SER A 33 -5.08 4.21 4.42
N SER A 34 -5.03 5.39 5.03
CA SER A 34 -6.17 6.31 5.09
C SER A 34 -6.56 6.81 3.69
N VAL A 35 -5.58 7.23 2.87
CA VAL A 35 -5.83 7.70 1.50
C VAL A 35 -6.42 6.58 0.63
N LEU A 36 -5.89 5.35 0.74
CA LEU A 36 -6.43 4.19 0.04
C LEU A 36 -7.89 3.90 0.41
N LYS A 37 -8.24 4.02 1.70
CA LYS A 37 -9.63 3.88 2.18
C LYS A 37 -10.53 4.98 1.64
N GLN A 38 -10.09 6.23 1.65
CA GLN A 38 -10.86 7.36 1.09
C GLN A 38 -11.13 7.18 -0.41
N ARG A 39 -10.20 6.55 -1.13
CA ARG A 39 -10.35 6.21 -2.56
C ARG A 39 -11.14 4.92 -2.81
N ASN A 40 -11.71 4.30 -1.77
CA ASN A 40 -12.44 3.02 -1.85
C ASN A 40 -11.63 1.87 -2.49
N ILE A 41 -10.31 1.88 -2.33
CA ILE A 41 -9.45 0.81 -2.84
C ILE A 41 -9.58 -0.38 -1.90
N ARG A 42 -10.12 -1.48 -2.42
CA ARG A 42 -10.41 -2.69 -1.64
C ARG A 42 -9.11 -3.45 -1.29
N PRO A 43 -9.05 -4.13 -0.15
CA PRO A 43 -7.91 -4.97 0.22
C PRO A 43 -7.54 -6.01 -0.84
N SER A 44 -8.52 -6.57 -1.56
CA SER A 44 -8.25 -7.52 -2.65
C SER A 44 -7.44 -6.92 -3.80
N ALA A 45 -7.64 -5.63 -4.10
CA ALA A 45 -6.86 -4.92 -5.12
C ALA A 45 -5.42 -4.66 -4.63
N LEU A 46 -5.25 -4.37 -3.33
CA LEU A 46 -3.92 -4.26 -2.73
C LEU A 46 -3.17 -5.59 -2.78
N ASN A 47 -3.85 -6.70 -2.44
CA ASN A 47 -3.24 -8.03 -2.51
C ASN A 47 -2.80 -8.39 -3.94
N ALA A 48 -3.62 -8.08 -4.95
CA ALA A 48 -3.26 -8.32 -6.35
C ALA A 48 -1.97 -7.57 -6.75
N VAL A 49 -1.80 -6.32 -6.32
CA VAL A 49 -0.57 -5.54 -6.56
C VAL A 49 0.64 -6.14 -5.87
N GLY A 50 0.48 -6.65 -4.64
CA GLY A 50 1.56 -7.32 -3.92
C GLY A 50 2.00 -8.63 -4.59
N LEU A 51 1.05 -9.40 -5.11
CA LEU A 51 1.32 -10.63 -5.85
C LEU A 51 2.02 -10.36 -7.19
N GLU A 52 1.75 -9.23 -7.85
CA GLU A 52 2.45 -8.85 -9.08
C GLU A 52 3.93 -8.50 -8.87
N GLU A 53 4.35 -8.06 -7.68
CA GLU A 53 5.76 -7.74 -7.39
C GLU A 53 6.60 -8.94 -6.89
N GLU A 54 5.95 -10.04 -6.47
CA GLU A 54 6.64 -11.24 -5.97
C GLU A 54 6.85 -12.33 -7.04
N VAL A 55 6.40 -12.10 -8.29
CA VAL A 55 6.51 -13.00 -9.45
C VAL A 55 7.52 -12.46 -10.46
#